data_AF-A0A1F1USF2-F1
#
_entry.id   AF-A0A1F1USF2-F1
#
_cell.length_a   1.000
_cell.length_b   1.000
_cell.length_c   1.000
_cell.angle_alpha   90.00
_cell.angle_beta   90.00
_cell.angle_gamma   90.00
#
_symmetry.space_group_name_H-M   'P 1'
#
loop_
_entity.id
_entity.type
_entity.pdbx_description
1 polymer ?
#
loop_
_entity_poly.entity_id
_entity_poly.type
_entity_poly.pdbx_seq_one_letter_code
_entity_poly.pdbx_strand_id
1 'polypeptide(L)'
;MRNFRKAALAGATAVAVAFGSATVAIAEESTPAPTTTHAPKVIEDSKGLGGSSTKIGHSLEAWEKKDGKVQANPADGREIFGSSKDNFKGQPKWAQLGYVLTVFTSVAAAVGLIVGPAYNFVVHGLPAAK
;
A
#
# COMPACT_ATOMS: atom_id res chain seq x y z
N MET A 1 -5.47 -25.76 11.68
CA MET A 1 -4.49 -24.94 10.90
C MET A 1 -4.66 -24.97 9.37
N ARG A 2 -5.60 -25.73 8.78
CA ARG A 2 -5.73 -25.85 7.31
C ARG A 2 -6.30 -24.61 6.61
N ASN A 3 -7.14 -23.82 7.28
CA ASN A 3 -7.86 -22.69 6.68
C ASN A 3 -6.97 -21.45 6.54
N PHE A 4 -6.10 -21.17 7.53
CA PHE A 4 -5.13 -20.09 7.47
C PHE A 4 -4.14 -20.23 6.32
N ARG A 5 -3.67 -21.45 6.05
CA ARG A 5 -2.77 -21.72 4.92
C ARG A 5 -3.43 -21.43 3.57
N LYS A 6 -4.71 -21.78 3.41
CA LYS A 6 -5.48 -21.49 2.19
C LYS A 6 -5.78 -20.00 2.02
N ALA A 7 -6.12 -19.32 3.11
CA ALA A 7 -6.37 -17.87 3.10
C ALA A 7 -5.09 -17.08 2.79
N ALA A 8 -3.95 -17.46 3.37
CA ALA A 8 -2.66 -16.84 3.07
C ALA A 8 -2.25 -17.05 1.61
N LEU A 9 -2.46 -18.25 1.06
CA LEU A 9 -2.16 -18.56 -0.34
C LEU A 9 -3.03 -17.72 -1.29
N ALA A 10 -4.35 -17.69 -1.06
CA ALA A 10 -5.27 -16.89 -1.87
C ALA A 10 -4.96 -15.38 -1.75
N GLY A 11 -4.65 -14.92 -0.54
CA GLY A 11 -4.23 -13.54 -0.29
C GLY A 11 -2.95 -13.18 -1.06
N ALA A 12 -1.93 -14.03 -0.99
CA ALA A 12 -0.67 -13.82 -1.70
C ALA A 12 -0.87 -13.80 -3.23
N THR A 13 -1.70 -14.69 -3.79
CA THR A 13 -1.99 -14.68 -5.23
C THR A 13 -2.74 -13.41 -5.65
N ALA A 14 -3.70 -12.95 -4.86
CA ALA A 14 -4.43 -11.72 -5.16
C ALA A 14 -3.51 -10.49 -5.10
N VAL A 15 -2.62 -10.44 -4.11
CA VAL A 15 -1.59 -9.41 -3.99
C VAL A 15 -0.63 -9.44 -5.18
N ALA A 16 -0.12 -10.62 -5.56
CA ALA A 16 0.76 -10.78 -6.71
C ALA A 16 0.09 -10.38 -8.04
N VAL A 17 -1.21 -10.68 -8.21
CA VAL A 17 -1.98 -10.26 -9.39
C VAL A 17 -2.14 -8.73 -9.41
N ALA A 18 -2.46 -8.11 -8.27
CA ALA A 18 -2.65 -6.67 -8.17
C ALA A 18 -1.34 -5.88 -8.42
N PHE A 19 -0.23 -6.32 -7.85
CA PHE A 19 1.08 -5.68 -8.07
C PHE A 19 1.73 -6.08 -9.39
N GLY A 20 1.46 -7.29 -9.90
CA GLY A 20 1.96 -7.77 -11.20
C GLY A 20 1.34 -7.03 -12.39
N SER A 21 0.13 -6.48 -12.27
CA SER A 21 -0.47 -5.63 -13.29
C SER A 21 0.06 -4.19 -13.33
N ALA A 22 0.93 -3.78 -12.40
CA ALA A 22 1.38 -2.39 -12.26
C ALA A 22 2.70 -2.07 -13.01
N THR A 23 3.16 -2.92 -13.93
CA THR A 23 4.43 -2.70 -14.65
C THR A 23 4.23 -2.04 -16.02
N VAL A 24 5.07 -1.01 -16.27
CA VAL A 24 5.37 -0.30 -17.52
C VAL A 24 4.72 1.09 -17.70
N ALA A 25 5.42 2.11 -17.18
CA ALA A 25 5.65 3.41 -17.86
C ALA A 25 6.87 4.10 -17.20
N ILE A 26 8.08 3.78 -17.66
CA ILE A 26 9.28 4.60 -17.42
C ILE A 26 9.76 5.07 -18.79
N ALA A 27 9.50 6.34 -19.10
CA ALA A 27 10.29 7.23 -19.94
C ALA A 27 9.52 8.56 -20.04
N GLU A 28 9.92 9.57 -19.25
CA GLU A 28 9.53 10.95 -19.52
C GLU A 28 10.80 11.72 -19.86
N GLU A 29 11.01 11.95 -21.16
CA GLU A 29 11.98 12.92 -21.66
C GLU A 29 11.26 14.26 -21.82
N SER A 30 11.56 15.17 -20.88
CA SER A 30 11.44 16.63 -20.98
C SER A 30 10.18 17.22 -21.65
N THR A 31 9.14 17.52 -20.86
CA THR A 31 8.16 18.60 -21.09
C THR A 31 7.47 18.92 -19.74
N PRO A 32 7.18 20.19 -19.38
CA PRO A 32 6.94 20.58 -17.99
C PRO A 32 5.64 20.05 -17.40
N ALA A 33 5.73 19.68 -16.12
CA ALA A 33 4.70 19.07 -15.29
C ALA A 33 3.31 19.73 -15.39
N PRO A 34 2.21 18.96 -15.49
CA PRO A 34 0.93 19.43 -15.04
C PRO A 34 0.93 19.44 -13.51
N THR A 35 0.90 20.63 -12.93
CA THR A 35 0.54 20.84 -11.52
C THR A 35 -0.77 20.10 -11.25
N THR A 36 -0.67 18.93 -10.62
CA THR A 36 -1.84 18.22 -10.11
C THR A 36 -2.27 18.94 -8.85
N THR A 37 -3.05 20.00 -9.03
CA THR A 37 -3.85 20.59 -7.95
C THR A 37 -4.76 19.49 -7.44
N HIS A 38 -4.43 18.94 -6.27
CA HIS A 38 -5.30 18.02 -5.55
C HIS A 38 -6.48 18.82 -5.00
N ALA A 39 -7.42 19.18 -5.86
CA ALA A 39 -8.73 19.63 -5.41
C ALA A 39 -9.37 18.45 -4.67
N PRO A 40 -9.89 18.65 -3.44
CA PRO A 40 -10.53 17.57 -2.71
C PRO A 40 -11.74 17.08 -3.52
N LYS A 41 -11.70 15.83 -3.96
CA LYS A 41 -12.83 15.17 -4.60
C LYS A 41 -13.92 15.04 -3.55
N VAL A 42 -14.89 15.95 -3.58
CA VAL A 42 -16.08 15.87 -2.73
C VAL A 42 -16.86 14.64 -3.18
N ILE A 43 -16.93 13.63 -2.33
CA ILE A 43 -17.71 12.42 -2.59
C ILE A 43 -19.16 12.76 -2.26
N GLU A 44 -19.91 13.26 -3.25
CA GLU A 44 -21.36 13.39 -3.17
C GLU A 44 -22.00 12.00 -3.32
N ASP A 45 -22.04 11.25 -2.23
CA ASP A 45 -23.17 10.40 -1.86
C ASP A 45 -22.91 9.70 -0.53
N SER A 46 -23.48 10.23 0.55
CA SER A 46 -23.34 9.67 1.90
C SER A 46 -24.38 8.58 2.23
N LYS A 47 -24.93 7.90 1.22
CA LYS A 47 -25.82 6.73 1.40
C LYS A 47 -24.98 5.44 1.45
N GLY A 48 -24.35 5.15 2.58
CA GLY A 48 -23.70 3.84 2.75
C GLY A 48 -22.52 3.74 3.72
N LEU A 49 -22.28 4.72 4.61
CA LEU A 49 -21.10 4.72 5.49
C LEU A 49 -21.12 3.70 6.65
N GLY A 50 -21.89 2.62 6.54
CA GLY A 50 -22.08 1.61 7.60
C GLY A 50 -21.10 0.44 7.60
N GLY A 51 -20.25 0.30 6.58
CA GLY A 51 -19.36 -0.86 6.43
C GLY A 51 -18.13 -0.84 7.34
N SER A 52 -17.58 -2.03 7.65
CA SER A 52 -16.34 -2.18 8.45
C SER A 52 -15.16 -1.43 7.80
N SER A 53 -15.01 -1.54 6.48
CA SER A 53 -13.99 -0.79 5.72
C SER A 53 -14.17 0.72 5.81
N THR A 54 -15.41 1.19 5.94
CA THR A 54 -15.72 2.62 6.13
C THR A 54 -15.29 3.08 7.52
N LYS A 55 -15.60 2.30 8.57
CA LYS A 55 -15.14 2.57 9.95
C LYS A 55 -13.61 2.57 10.06
N ILE A 56 -12.93 1.61 9.42
CA ILE A 56 -11.47 1.55 9.38
C ILE A 56 -10.90 2.77 8.66
N GLY A 57 -11.46 3.13 7.49
CA GLY A 57 -11.05 4.33 6.76
C GLY A 57 -11.21 5.62 7.57
N HIS A 58 -12.28 5.73 8.37
CA HIS A 58 -12.47 6.86 9.29
C HIS A 58 -11.42 6.87 10.41
N SER A 59 -11.17 5.72 11.05
CA SER A 59 -10.17 5.60 12.14
C SER A 59 -8.74 5.87 11.68
N LEU A 60 -8.44 5.59 10.42
CA LEU A 60 -7.15 5.85 9.79
C LEU A 60 -7.11 7.23 9.12
N GLU A 61 -8.11 8.09 9.37
CA GLU A 61 -8.17 9.46 8.85
C GLU A 61 -8.08 9.51 7.32
N ALA A 62 -8.53 8.47 6.61
CA ALA A 62 -8.59 8.46 5.15
C ALA A 62 -9.70 9.36 4.60
N TRP A 63 -10.73 9.59 5.41
CA TRP A 63 -11.80 10.51 5.12
C TRP A 63 -12.40 11.04 6.44
N GLU A 64 -12.94 12.25 6.39
CA GLU A 64 -13.61 12.92 7.51
C GLU A 64 -14.96 13.46 7.03
N LYS A 65 -15.95 13.53 7.92
CA LYS A 65 -17.18 14.29 7.66
C LYS A 65 -17.06 15.69 8.23
N LYS A 66 -16.95 16.69 7.35
CA LYS A 66 -17.07 18.11 7.69
C LYS A 66 -18.32 18.67 7.00
N ASP A 67 -19.16 19.37 7.76
CA ASP A 67 -20.39 20.03 7.28
C ASP A 67 -21.33 19.09 6.49
N GLY A 68 -21.47 17.85 6.96
CA GLY A 68 -22.33 16.83 6.34
C GLY A 68 -21.78 16.21 5.04
N LYS A 69 -20.66 16.71 4.51
CA LYS A 69 -19.98 16.18 3.32
C LYS A 69 -18.82 15.27 3.71
N VAL A 70 -18.65 14.17 2.97
CA VAL A 70 -17.51 13.27 3.13
C VAL A 70 -16.35 13.82 2.31
N GLN A 71 -15.25 14.17 2.98
CA GLN A 71 -14.04 14.66 2.34
C GLN A 71 -12.91 13.67 2.56
N ALA A 72 -12.26 13.24 1.49
CA ALA A 72 -11.04 12.44 1.59
C ALA A 72 -9.92 13.31 2.18
N ASN A 73 -9.09 12.74 3.06
CA ASN A 73 -7.93 13.44 3.60
C ASN A 73 -6.72 13.11 2.71
N PRO A 74 -6.29 14.03 1.84
CA PRO A 74 -5.17 13.77 0.94
C PRO A 74 -3.88 13.64 1.73
N ALA A 75 -2.99 12.77 1.25
CA ALA A 75 -1.64 12.63 1.77
C ALA A 75 -0.65 13.20 0.75
N ASP A 76 0.39 13.89 1.23
CA ASP A 76 1.50 14.35 0.39
C ASP A 76 2.59 13.28 0.34
N GLY A 77 2.80 12.71 -0.86
CA GLY A 77 3.81 11.70 -1.10
C GLY A 77 5.25 12.18 -0.87
N ARG A 78 5.54 13.48 -1.04
CA ARG A 78 6.89 14.03 -0.80
C ARG A 78 7.20 14.08 0.68
N GLU A 79 6.21 14.38 1.52
CA GLU A 79 6.34 14.39 2.98
C GLU A 79 6.44 12.97 3.57
N ILE A 80 6.02 11.94 2.82
CA ILE A 80 6.04 10.54 3.24
C ILE A 80 7.29 9.80 2.73
N PHE A 81 7.60 9.92 1.44
CA PHE A 81 8.67 9.18 0.79
C PHE A 81 9.85 10.06 0.35
N GLY A 82 9.75 11.38 0.49
CA GLY A 82 10.84 12.28 0.14
C GLY A 82 12.01 12.26 1.14
N SER A 83 13.08 12.94 0.72
CA SER A 83 14.35 13.02 1.46
C SER A 83 14.24 13.85 2.74
N SER A 84 13.36 14.86 2.76
CA SER A 84 13.03 15.64 3.95
C SER A 84 11.63 15.25 4.43
N LYS A 85 11.52 14.80 5.69
CA LYS A 85 10.27 14.35 6.33
C LYS A 85 9.81 15.35 7.39
N ASP A 86 9.75 16.62 7.02
CA ASP A 86 9.52 17.70 7.98
C ASP A 86 8.08 17.65 8.53
N ASN A 87 7.11 17.16 7.75
CA ASN A 87 5.70 17.07 8.16
C ASN A 87 5.13 15.65 8.12
N PHE A 88 5.93 14.60 8.31
CA PHE A 88 5.44 13.21 8.32
C PHE A 88 4.32 12.99 9.36
N LYS A 89 4.44 13.61 10.54
CA LYS A 89 3.42 13.51 11.61
C LYS A 89 2.12 14.24 11.29
N GLY A 90 2.13 15.19 10.36
CA GLY A 90 0.95 15.92 9.90
C GLY A 90 0.16 15.19 8.81
N GLN A 91 0.70 14.09 8.28
CA GLN A 91 0.03 13.26 7.27
C GLN A 91 -1.05 12.37 7.90
N PRO A 92 -2.11 12.02 7.15
CA PRO A 92 -3.17 11.15 7.66
C PRO A 92 -2.63 9.77 8.06
N LYS A 93 -3.21 9.20 9.12
CA LYS A 93 -2.77 7.91 9.71
C LYS A 93 -2.69 6.75 8.72
N TRP A 94 -3.59 6.67 7.74
CA TRP A 94 -3.54 5.62 6.70
C TRP A 94 -2.24 5.66 5.91
N ALA A 95 -1.70 6.86 5.66
CA ALA A 95 -0.53 7.07 4.84
C ALA A 95 0.75 6.83 5.66
N GLN A 96 0.76 7.24 6.93
CA GLN A 96 1.82 6.87 7.88
C GLN A 96 1.90 5.35 8.07
N LEU A 97 0.76 4.69 8.27
CA LEU A 97 0.68 3.24 8.41
C LEU A 97 1.12 2.54 7.12
N GLY A 98 0.72 3.06 5.96
CA GLY A 98 1.18 2.60 4.66
C GLY A 98 2.69 2.64 4.54
N TYR A 99 3.32 3.76 4.89
CA TYR A 99 4.78 3.90 4.88
C TYR A 99 5.48 2.86 5.76
N VAL A 100 5.03 2.71 7.01
CA VAL A 100 5.60 1.73 7.95
C VAL A 100 5.45 0.31 7.41
N LEU A 101 4.28 -0.03 6.87
CA LEU A 101 4.02 -1.33 6.25
C LEU A 101 4.93 -1.57 5.04
N THR A 102 5.15 -0.57 4.20
CA THR A 102 6.05 -0.69 3.04
C THR A 102 7.49 -0.95 3.48
N VAL A 103 7.99 -0.20 4.48
CA VAL A 103 9.36 -0.40 5.01
C VAL A 103 9.51 -1.78 5.66
N PHE A 104 8.52 -2.19 6.46
CA PHE A 104 8.54 -3.51 7.07
C PHE A 104 8.51 -4.62 6.01
N THR A 105 7.63 -4.49 5.01
CA THR A 105 7.46 -5.48 3.95
C THR A 105 8.69 -5.55 3.06
N SER A 106 9.37 -4.44 2.78
CA SER A 106 10.60 -4.45 1.97
C SER A 106 11.73 -5.20 2.69
N VAL A 107 11.91 -4.98 3.99
CA VAL A 107 12.87 -5.72 4.81
C VAL A 107 12.49 -7.19 4.90
N ALA A 108 11.22 -7.50 5.17
CA ALA A 108 10.72 -8.87 5.22
C ALA A 108 10.89 -9.60 3.88
N ALA A 109 10.68 -8.92 2.75
CA ALA A 109 10.90 -9.47 1.42
C ALA A 109 12.38 -9.78 1.17
N ALA A 110 13.30 -8.88 1.55
CA ALA A 110 14.73 -9.12 1.45
C ALA A 110 15.16 -10.36 2.28
N VAL A 111 14.66 -10.49 3.51
CA VAL A 111 14.92 -11.67 4.35
C VAL A 111 14.31 -12.93 3.73
N GLY A 112 13.07 -12.84 3.22
CA GLY A 112 12.37 -13.95 2.58
C GLY A 112 13.10 -14.49 1.34
N LEU A 113 13.72 -13.61 0.55
CA LEU A 113 14.56 -13.98 -0.59
C LEU A 113 15.81 -14.77 -0.21
N ILE A 114 16.29 -14.67 1.04
CA ILE A 114 17.43 -15.44 1.53
C ILE A 114 16.94 -16.73 2.19
N VAL A 115 15.99 -16.60 3.13
CA VAL A 115 15.51 -17.71 3.96
C VAL A 115 14.75 -18.74 3.12
N GLY A 116 13.96 -18.32 2.13
CA GLY A 116 13.21 -19.23 1.26
C GLY A 116 14.13 -20.20 0.49
N PRO A 117 15.08 -19.69 -0.32
CA PRO A 117 16.06 -20.51 -1.01
C PRO A 117 16.97 -21.31 -0.06
N ALA A 118 17.40 -20.73 1.07
CA ALA A 118 18.23 -21.43 2.04
C ALA A 118 17.50 -22.62 2.69
N TYR A 119 16.24 -22.43 3.11
CA TYR A 119 15.41 -23.52 3.62
C TYR A 119 15.16 -24.58 2.55
N ASN A 120 14.87 -24.16 1.31
CA ASN A 120 14.71 -25.08 0.19
C ASN A 120 15.98 -25.91 -0.03
N PHE A 121 17.16 -25.29 -0.01
CA PHE A 121 18.44 -25.95 -0.17
C PHE A 121 18.74 -26.94 0.96
N VAL A 122 18.51 -26.57 2.22
CA VAL A 122 18.78 -27.45 3.38
C VAL A 122 17.82 -28.65 3.42
N VAL A 123 16.54 -28.45 3.09
CA VAL A 123 15.53 -29.51 3.21
C VAL A 123 15.40 -30.37 1.96
N HIS A 124 15.57 -29.80 0.76
CA HIS A 124 15.31 -30.48 -0.52
C HIS A 124 16.55 -30.58 -1.41
N GLY A 125 17.69 -30.01 -1.01
CA GLY A 125 18.91 -29.98 -1.81
C GLY A 125 18.86 -28.95 -2.96
N LEU A 126 19.94 -28.86 -3.73
CA LEU A 126 19.95 -28.10 -4.99
C LEU A 126 18.88 -28.68 -5.93
N PRO A 127 18.02 -27.86 -6.57
CA PRO A 127 17.19 -28.35 -7.65
C PRO A 127 18.11 -28.98 -8.70
N ALA A 128 17.93 -30.27 -8.95
CA ALA A 128 18.66 -30.96 -10.01
C ALA A 128 18.41 -30.20 -11.32
N ALA A 129 19.46 -29.62 -11.89
CA ALA A 129 19.42 -29.10 -13.24
C ALA A 129 19.10 -30.29 -14.16
N LYS A 130 17.89 -30.30 -14.72
CA LYS A 130 17.56 -31.16 -15.85
C LYS A 130 17.91 -30.43 -17.14
#